data_AF-A0A7C3DKQ0-F1
#
_entry.id   AF-A0A7C3DKQ0-F1
#
_cell.length_a   1.000
_cell.length_b   1.000
_cell.length_c   1.000
_cell.angle_alpha   90.00
_cell.angle_beta   90.00
_cell.angle_gamma   90.00
#
_symmetry.space_group_name_H-M   'P 1'
#
loop_
_entity.id
_entity.type
_entity.pdbx_description
1 polymer ?
#
loop_
_entity_poly.entity_id
_entity_poly.type
_entity_poly.pdbx_seq_one_letter_code
_entity_poly.pdbx_strand_id
1 'polypeptide(L)'
;MKHLIFSLLMIQLITLNAFSQNTVSQKSFRFIWNEANYLFYDTYDLTSVAFEYATADAEILKAAKSVSAIDRVELGNGNGVMYFKTNPRPSDIRKFAEKAGLSELYVNNVRILPSYLIDASEIQKLKEKTPPAATSFQKEFNEPGTRENIEFNIQFYQSKIYSMQISNYPRYLYSGTITEYNDKLNEYQIKLNQLTTKN
;
A
#
# COMPACT_ATOMS: atom_id res chain seq x y z
N MET A 1 -29.91 -10.85 55.39
CA MET A 1 -28.59 -10.70 54.72
C MET A 1 -28.72 -11.37 53.35
N LYS A 2 -29.20 -10.68 52.29
CA LYS A 2 -28.50 -9.70 51.41
C LYS A 2 -27.17 -10.21 50.84
N HIS A 3 -27.25 -11.07 49.81
CA HIS A 3 -26.31 -11.19 48.67
C HIS A 3 -27.13 -11.81 47.52
N LEU A 4 -27.96 -11.06 46.79
CA LEU A 4 -27.62 -10.16 45.68
C LEU A 4 -26.70 -10.81 44.61
N ILE A 5 -27.34 -11.52 43.68
CA ILE A 5 -27.24 -11.32 42.22
C ILE A 5 -25.91 -10.68 41.79
N PHE A 6 -24.89 -11.48 41.48
CA PHE A 6 -23.73 -10.99 40.72
C PHE A 6 -22.97 -12.12 40.00
N SER A 7 -23.69 -13.03 39.32
CA SER A 7 -23.04 -14.09 38.54
C SER A 7 -23.72 -14.42 37.22
N LEU A 8 -24.57 -13.51 36.71
CA LEU A 8 -25.17 -13.61 35.38
C LEU A 8 -24.87 -12.34 34.57
N LEU A 9 -23.59 -11.99 34.45
CA LEU A 9 -23.13 -10.96 33.52
C LEU A 9 -21.68 -11.24 33.08
N MET A 10 -21.41 -12.49 32.72
CA MET A 10 -20.19 -12.91 32.01
C MET A 10 -20.57 -13.82 30.82
N ILE A 11 -21.73 -13.55 30.23
CA ILE A 11 -22.18 -14.12 28.95
C ILE A 11 -22.68 -12.93 28.15
N GLN A 12 -21.75 -12.17 27.56
CA GLN A 12 -21.89 -11.32 26.38
C GLN A 12 -20.72 -10.33 26.32
N LEU A 13 -19.63 -10.72 25.64
CA LEU A 13 -18.72 -9.85 24.86
C LEU A 13 -17.54 -10.61 24.23
N ILE A 14 -17.73 -11.89 23.82
CA ILE A 14 -16.77 -12.61 22.95
C ILE A 14 -17.45 -12.99 21.62
N THR A 15 -18.33 -12.12 21.14
CA THR A 15 -18.85 -12.17 19.77
C THR A 15 -18.93 -10.73 19.30
N LEU A 16 -17.82 -10.20 18.78
CA LEU A 16 -17.71 -9.10 17.81
C LEU A 16 -16.25 -8.61 17.75
N ASN A 17 -15.34 -9.52 17.47
CA ASN A 17 -14.28 -9.19 16.52
C ASN A 17 -14.36 -10.29 15.47
N ALA A 18 -15.34 -10.15 14.57
CA ALA A 18 -15.13 -10.57 13.21
C ALA A 18 -13.94 -9.75 12.70
N PHE A 19 -12.73 -10.17 13.09
CA PHE A 19 -11.57 -9.94 12.27
C PHE A 19 -11.98 -10.52 10.93
N SER A 20 -12.31 -9.63 9.99
CA SER A 20 -11.99 -9.86 8.60
C SER A 20 -10.56 -10.38 8.63
N GLN A 21 -10.41 -11.71 8.57
CA GLN A 21 -9.20 -12.29 8.06
C GLN A 21 -9.19 -11.83 6.62
N ASN A 22 -8.65 -10.63 6.39
CA ASN A 22 -8.07 -10.29 5.11
C ASN A 22 -7.07 -11.41 4.90
N THR A 23 -7.49 -12.42 4.11
CA THR A 23 -6.66 -13.53 3.71
C THR A 23 -5.42 -12.89 3.16
N VAL A 24 -4.35 -12.95 3.96
CA VAL A 24 -3.10 -12.30 3.63
C VAL A 24 -2.66 -12.97 2.34
N SER A 25 -2.59 -12.21 1.25
CA SER A 25 -2.12 -12.70 -0.04
C SER A 25 -0.85 -13.52 0.19
N GLN A 26 -0.68 -14.65 -0.51
CA GLN A 26 0.47 -15.58 -0.43
C GLN A 26 1.85 -14.93 -0.73
N LYS A 27 1.91 -13.59 -0.86
CA LYS A 27 3.09 -12.78 -1.12
C LYS A 27 3.01 -11.41 -0.45
N SER A 28 2.55 -11.37 0.81
CA SER A 28 2.47 -10.12 1.56
C SER A 28 3.61 -9.97 2.57
N PHE A 29 3.93 -8.72 2.85
CA PHE A 29 4.90 -8.32 3.85
C PHE A 29 4.38 -7.09 4.59
N ARG A 30 4.31 -7.15 5.92
CA ARG A 30 3.67 -6.15 6.76
C ARG A 30 4.65 -5.60 7.77
N PHE A 31 4.96 -4.31 7.68
CA PHE A 31 5.73 -3.61 8.69
C PHE A 31 4.85 -3.27 9.90
N ILE A 32 5.40 -3.47 11.10
CA ILE A 32 4.82 -3.06 12.37
C ILE A 32 5.42 -1.70 12.73
N TRP A 33 4.61 -0.63 12.73
CA TRP A 33 5.11 0.73 12.85
C TRP A 33 4.20 1.64 13.71
N ASN A 34 4.52 1.83 14.99
CA ASN A 34 3.64 2.55 15.91
C ASN A 34 3.99 4.04 16.09
N GLU A 35 4.89 4.58 15.28
CA GLU A 35 5.34 5.97 15.36
C GLU A 35 4.41 6.91 14.58
N ALA A 36 4.40 8.20 14.95
CA ALA A 36 3.62 9.23 14.26
C ALA A 36 4.20 9.62 12.88
N ASN A 37 5.49 9.34 12.66
CA ASN A 37 6.18 9.65 11.41
C ASN A 37 5.86 8.63 10.31
N TYR A 38 6.00 9.03 9.05
CA TYR A 38 5.87 8.10 7.93
C TYR A 38 7.15 7.26 7.80
N LEU A 39 7.02 5.94 7.98
CA LEU A 39 8.11 4.97 8.16
C LEU A 39 9.35 5.23 7.29
N PHE A 40 9.18 5.46 5.98
CA PHE A 40 10.29 5.66 5.03
C PHE A 40 10.45 7.09 4.49
N TYR A 41 9.77 8.09 5.05
CA TYR A 41 9.85 9.48 4.56
C TYR A 41 10.32 10.47 5.63
N ASP A 42 9.79 10.36 6.86
CA ASP A 42 10.04 11.34 7.93
C ASP A 42 10.68 10.68 9.17
N THR A 43 11.29 9.50 8.98
CA THR A 43 12.07 8.82 10.02
C THR A 43 13.55 9.04 9.73
N TYR A 44 14.27 9.76 10.59
CA TYR A 44 15.66 10.14 10.32
C TYR A 44 16.70 9.06 10.68
N ASP A 45 16.38 8.18 11.64
CA ASP A 45 17.30 7.18 12.19
C ASP A 45 16.65 5.79 12.29
N LEU A 46 16.05 5.29 11.21
CA LEU A 46 15.46 3.95 11.21
C LEU A 46 16.57 2.88 11.21
N THR A 47 16.88 2.34 12.39
CA THR A 47 17.90 1.30 12.58
C THR A 47 17.36 -0.12 12.39
N SER A 48 16.09 -0.34 12.72
CA SER A 48 15.41 -1.59 12.47
C SER A 48 13.90 -1.41 12.37
N VAL A 49 13.22 -2.38 11.75
CA VAL A 49 11.76 -2.45 11.70
C VAL A 49 11.31 -3.90 11.79
N ALA A 50 10.34 -4.17 12.66
CA ALA A 50 9.70 -5.47 12.78
C ALA A 50 8.66 -5.66 11.67
N PHE A 51 8.47 -6.90 11.23
CA PHE A 51 7.51 -7.24 10.19
C PHE A 51 6.92 -8.64 10.33
N GLU A 52 5.76 -8.84 9.71
CA GLU A 52 5.11 -10.12 9.46
C GLU A 52 5.19 -10.43 7.96
N TYR A 53 5.32 -11.70 7.58
CA TYR A 53 5.43 -12.08 6.17
C TYR A 53 4.74 -13.41 5.89
N ALA A 54 4.21 -13.54 4.67
CA ALA A 54 3.56 -14.74 4.17
C ALA A 54 4.25 -15.24 2.89
N THR A 55 5.59 -15.16 2.88
CA THR A 55 6.49 -15.45 1.74
C THR A 55 7.57 -16.42 2.22
N ALA A 56 8.25 -17.15 1.33
CA ALA A 56 9.30 -18.07 1.75
C ALA A 56 10.52 -17.33 2.33
N ASP A 57 11.05 -17.80 3.46
CA ASP A 57 12.23 -17.21 4.13
C ASP A 57 13.40 -16.99 3.17
N ALA A 58 13.65 -17.95 2.28
CA ALA A 58 14.72 -17.88 1.30
C ALA A 58 14.57 -16.69 0.34
N GLU A 59 13.35 -16.32 -0.05
CA GLU A 59 13.07 -15.17 -0.91
C GLU A 59 13.36 -13.86 -0.18
N ILE A 60 12.92 -13.75 1.08
CA ILE A 60 13.19 -12.59 1.94
C ILE A 60 14.69 -12.40 2.16
N LEU A 61 15.41 -13.45 2.55
CA LEU A 61 16.85 -13.40 2.80
C LEU A 61 17.65 -13.08 1.53
N LYS A 62 17.25 -13.63 0.37
CA LYS A 62 17.87 -13.33 -0.92
C LYS A 62 17.63 -11.87 -1.32
N ALA A 63 16.41 -11.37 -1.15
CA ALA A 63 16.06 -9.99 -1.45
C ALA A 63 16.84 -9.01 -0.56
N ALA A 64 16.91 -9.27 0.74
CA ALA A 64 17.66 -8.46 1.70
C ALA A 64 19.13 -8.30 1.31
N LYS A 65 19.81 -9.39 0.94
CA LYS A 65 21.22 -9.36 0.48
C LYS A 65 21.45 -8.51 -0.78
N SER A 66 20.40 -8.23 -1.56
CA SER A 66 20.49 -7.46 -2.81
C SER A 66 20.32 -5.94 -2.62
N VAL A 67 20.01 -5.49 -1.40
CA VAL A 67 19.76 -4.09 -1.06
C VAL A 67 20.82 -3.62 -0.07
N SER A 68 21.66 -2.67 -0.47
CA SER A 68 22.82 -2.24 0.31
C SER A 68 22.48 -1.55 1.63
N ALA A 69 21.30 -0.93 1.72
CA ALA A 69 20.81 -0.29 2.94
C ALA A 69 20.43 -1.30 4.03
N ILE A 70 20.12 -2.55 3.65
CA ILE A 70 19.75 -3.60 4.60
C ILE A 70 21.03 -4.27 5.11
N ASP A 71 21.18 -4.34 6.44
CA ASP A 71 22.29 -5.01 7.08
C ASP A 71 22.10 -6.51 7.13
N ARG A 72 21.01 -6.89 7.80
CA ARG A 72 20.63 -8.28 8.05
C ARG A 72 19.14 -8.35 8.31
N VAL A 73 18.61 -9.56 8.15
CA VAL A 73 17.22 -9.89 8.47
C VAL A 73 17.22 -11.11 9.37
N GLU A 74 16.49 -11.02 10.48
CA GLU A 74 16.22 -12.13 11.37
C GLU A 74 14.78 -12.59 11.14
N LEU A 75 14.58 -13.89 10.97
CA LEU A 75 13.28 -14.49 10.65
C LEU A 75 12.91 -15.56 11.69
N GLY A 76 11.62 -15.70 11.96
CA GLY A 76 11.07 -16.77 12.80
C GLY A 76 9.54 -16.79 12.79
N ASN A 77 8.95 -17.96 12.54
CA ASN A 77 7.50 -18.21 12.63
C ASN A 77 6.64 -17.17 11.88
N GLY A 78 6.99 -16.79 10.65
CA GLY A 78 6.25 -15.79 9.86
C GLY A 78 6.42 -14.35 10.34
N ASN A 79 7.35 -14.11 11.26
CA ASN A 79 7.73 -12.80 11.78
C ASN A 79 9.22 -12.55 11.54
N GLY A 80 9.63 -11.28 11.50
CA GLY A 80 11.03 -10.94 11.37
C GLY A 80 11.36 -9.52 11.79
N VAL A 81 12.65 -9.24 11.83
CA VAL A 81 13.21 -7.91 12.05
C VAL A 81 14.22 -7.62 10.96
N MET A 82 14.04 -6.49 10.28
CA MET A 82 14.98 -5.98 9.29
C MET A 82 15.84 -4.93 9.95
N TYR A 83 17.16 -5.12 9.90
CA TYR A 83 18.15 -4.17 10.41
C TYR A 83 18.78 -3.40 9.25
N PHE A 84 19.05 -2.11 9.44
CA PHE A 84 19.55 -1.22 8.41
C PHE A 84 20.96 -0.73 8.71
N LYS A 85 21.83 -0.73 7.70
CA LYS A 85 23.18 -0.12 7.78
C LYS A 85 23.11 1.39 7.76
N THR A 86 22.17 1.91 7.00
CA THR A 86 21.86 3.32 6.81
C THR A 86 20.35 3.46 6.74
N ASN A 87 19.83 4.62 7.15
CA ASN A 87 18.40 4.89 7.03
C ASN A 87 17.92 4.61 5.57
N PRO A 88 16.99 3.66 5.36
CA PRO A 88 16.64 3.22 4.02
C PRO A 88 15.81 4.27 3.29
N ARG A 89 16.06 4.44 1.99
CA ARG A 89 15.17 5.24 1.14
C ARG A 89 13.97 4.42 0.72
N PRO A 90 12.83 5.03 0.37
CA PRO A 90 11.69 4.33 -0.20
C PRO A 90 12.07 3.41 -1.37
N SER A 91 12.96 3.86 -2.27
CA SER A 91 13.42 3.06 -3.41
C SER A 91 14.20 1.79 -3.00
N ASP A 92 14.89 1.81 -1.86
CA ASP A 92 15.60 0.64 -1.34
C ASP A 92 14.60 -0.45 -0.90
N ILE A 93 13.48 -0.04 -0.29
CA ILE A 93 12.39 -0.94 0.11
C ILE A 93 11.56 -1.41 -1.09
N ARG A 94 11.33 -0.54 -2.09
CA ARG A 94 10.75 -0.95 -3.39
C ARG A 94 11.57 -2.07 -4.03
N LYS A 95 12.90 -1.89 -4.10
CA LYS A 95 13.82 -2.89 -4.66
C LYS A 95 13.79 -4.19 -3.87
N PHE A 96 13.73 -4.12 -2.54
CA PHE A 96 13.54 -5.30 -1.69
C PHE A 96 12.25 -6.05 -2.07
N ALA A 97 11.12 -5.34 -2.14
CA ALA A 97 9.84 -5.94 -2.48
C ALA A 97 9.82 -6.60 -3.86
N GLU A 98 10.37 -5.94 -4.88
CA GLU A 98 10.52 -6.52 -6.22
C GLU A 98 11.33 -7.82 -6.20
N LYS A 99 12.43 -7.85 -5.44
CA LYS A 99 13.32 -9.02 -5.35
C LYS A 99 12.74 -10.16 -4.52
N ALA A 100 11.90 -9.84 -3.53
CA ALA A 100 11.15 -10.80 -2.75
C ALA A 100 9.85 -11.25 -3.46
N GLY A 101 9.56 -10.73 -4.66
CA GLY A 101 8.36 -11.07 -5.41
C GLY A 101 7.06 -10.59 -4.77
N LEU A 102 7.15 -9.56 -3.91
CA LEU A 102 6.01 -9.03 -3.18
C LEU A 102 5.16 -8.16 -4.11
N SER A 103 3.87 -8.44 -4.17
CA SER A 103 2.91 -7.62 -4.89
C SER A 103 2.37 -6.47 -4.03
N GLU A 104 2.39 -6.65 -2.71
CA GLU A 104 1.76 -5.75 -1.75
C GLU A 104 2.58 -5.67 -0.46
N LEU A 105 2.64 -4.47 0.10
CA LEU A 105 3.18 -4.20 1.43
C LEU A 105 2.07 -3.68 2.32
N TYR A 106 2.24 -3.85 3.62
CA TYR A 106 1.34 -3.26 4.61
C TYR A 106 2.13 -2.46 5.63
N VAL A 107 1.60 -1.31 6.03
CA VAL A 107 2.07 -0.56 7.20
C VAL A 107 0.84 -0.23 8.03
N ASN A 108 0.77 -0.70 9.28
CA ASN A 108 -0.40 -0.49 10.16
C ASN A 108 -1.74 -0.90 9.53
N ASN A 109 -1.78 -2.06 8.86
CA ASN A 109 -2.93 -2.56 8.07
C ASN A 109 -3.28 -1.74 6.82
N VAL A 110 -2.57 -0.66 6.52
CA VAL A 110 -2.76 0.08 5.27
C VAL A 110 -1.97 -0.60 4.16
N ARG A 111 -2.66 -0.97 3.09
CA ARG A 111 -2.06 -1.58 1.91
C ARG A 111 -1.33 -0.53 1.08
N ILE A 112 -0.06 -0.80 0.80
CA ILE A 112 0.82 0.02 -0.02
C ILE A 112 1.34 -0.85 -1.17
N LEU A 113 1.25 -0.34 -2.40
CA LEU A 113 1.86 -1.03 -3.53
C LEU A 113 3.35 -0.66 -3.60
N PRO A 114 4.26 -1.63 -3.73
CA PRO A 114 5.71 -1.37 -3.82
C PRO A 114 6.10 -0.34 -4.87
N SER A 115 5.39 -0.29 -6.00
CA SER A 115 5.64 0.68 -7.08
C SER A 115 5.46 2.14 -6.66
N TYR A 116 4.69 2.39 -5.60
CA TYR A 116 4.49 3.71 -4.99
C TYR A 116 5.50 4.04 -3.87
N LEU A 117 6.49 3.19 -3.59
CA LEU A 117 7.62 3.58 -2.75
C LEU A 117 8.66 4.32 -3.61
N ILE A 118 8.43 5.61 -3.84
CA ILE A 118 9.27 6.49 -4.67
C ILE A 118 10.07 7.48 -3.82
N ASP A 119 11.27 7.81 -4.27
CA ASP A 119 12.15 8.76 -3.58
C ASP A 119 11.66 10.22 -3.74
N ALA A 120 12.12 11.11 -2.86
CA ALA A 120 11.83 12.55 -2.95
C ALA A 120 12.24 13.16 -4.31
N SER A 121 13.34 12.67 -4.91
CA SER A 121 13.79 13.10 -6.23
C SER A 121 12.86 12.64 -7.36
N GLU A 122 12.21 11.48 -7.22
CA GLU A 122 11.20 11.00 -8.15
C GLU A 122 9.93 11.85 -8.04
N ILE A 123 9.52 12.21 -6.82
CA ILE A 123 8.40 13.13 -6.57
C ILE A 123 8.68 14.51 -7.20
N GLN A 124 9.91 15.01 -7.05
CA GLN A 124 10.30 16.28 -7.65
C GLN A 124 10.23 16.25 -9.18
N LYS A 125 10.70 15.17 -9.81
CA LYS A 125 10.55 14.97 -11.27
C LYS A 125 9.08 14.86 -11.70
N LEU A 126 8.18 14.37 -10.85
CA LEU A 126 6.76 14.36 -11.15
C LEU A 126 6.19 15.79 -11.18
N LYS A 127 6.61 16.67 -10.24
CA LYS A 127 6.18 18.07 -10.19
C LYS A 127 6.56 18.88 -11.43
N GLU A 128 7.61 18.47 -12.15
CA GLU A 128 8.07 19.11 -13.38
C GLU A 128 7.25 18.69 -14.62
N LYS A 129 6.41 17.66 -14.50
CA LYS A 129 5.57 17.17 -15.60
C LYS A 129 4.24 17.91 -15.64
N THR A 130 3.64 17.98 -16.81
CA THR A 130 2.26 18.46 -16.94
C THR A 130 1.29 17.38 -16.41
N PRO A 131 0.30 17.73 -15.58
CA PRO A 131 -0.76 16.80 -15.21
C PRO A 131 -1.53 16.34 -16.46
N PRO A 132 -2.23 15.19 -16.41
CA PRO A 132 -3.14 14.83 -17.48
C PRO A 132 -4.16 15.96 -17.71
N ALA A 133 -4.37 16.33 -18.96
CA ALA A 133 -5.27 17.43 -19.29
C ALA A 133 -6.69 17.12 -18.80
N ALA A 134 -7.34 18.10 -18.16
CA ALA A 134 -8.76 18.00 -17.84
C ALA A 134 -9.56 18.08 -19.15
N THR A 135 -10.29 17.04 -19.48
CA THR A 135 -11.24 17.04 -20.60
C THR A 135 -12.43 17.92 -20.24
N SER A 136 -12.86 18.79 -21.17
CA SER A 136 -14.10 19.54 -21.03
C SER A 136 -15.27 18.58 -20.88
N PHE A 137 -16.18 18.85 -19.94
CA PHE A 137 -17.32 17.98 -19.68
C PHE A 137 -18.17 17.73 -20.94
N GLN A 138 -18.47 16.45 -21.21
CA GLN A 138 -19.38 15.99 -22.25
C GLN A 138 -20.48 15.11 -21.64
N LYS A 139 -21.66 15.05 -22.26
CA LYS A 139 -22.81 14.33 -21.71
C LYS A 139 -22.53 12.83 -21.61
N GLU A 140 -21.84 12.29 -22.59
CA GLU A 140 -21.44 10.89 -22.77
C GLU A 140 -20.56 10.40 -21.62
N PHE A 141 -19.87 11.31 -20.91
CA PHE A 141 -19.08 11.00 -19.73
C PHE A 141 -19.93 10.62 -18.52
N ASN A 142 -21.22 10.95 -18.51
CA ASN A 142 -22.16 10.56 -17.46
C ASN A 142 -22.94 9.28 -17.77
N GLU A 143 -22.76 8.68 -18.95
CA GLU A 143 -23.46 7.47 -19.35
C GLU A 143 -22.65 6.22 -18.94
N PRO A 144 -23.03 5.47 -17.90
CA PRO A 144 -22.19 4.38 -17.38
C PRO A 144 -22.02 3.27 -18.42
N GLY A 145 -20.77 2.82 -18.61
CA GLY A 145 -20.45 1.69 -19.49
C GLY A 145 -20.20 2.05 -20.96
N THR A 146 -20.37 3.31 -21.35
CA THR A 146 -19.85 3.81 -22.64
C THR A 146 -18.33 3.84 -22.62
N ARG A 147 -17.71 3.81 -23.80
CA ARG A 147 -16.25 3.91 -23.93
C ARG A 147 -15.77 5.25 -23.35
N GLU A 148 -16.50 6.32 -23.66
CA GLU A 148 -16.22 7.70 -23.28
C GLU A 148 -16.26 7.88 -21.75
N ASN A 149 -17.26 7.30 -21.07
CA ASN A 149 -17.32 7.28 -19.60
C ASN A 149 -16.13 6.55 -18.98
N ILE A 150 -15.73 5.40 -19.56
CA ILE A 150 -14.59 4.62 -19.06
C ILE A 150 -13.29 5.39 -19.23
N GLU A 151 -13.04 5.96 -20.40
CA GLU A 151 -11.85 6.76 -20.69
C GLU A 151 -11.77 8.02 -19.81
N PHE A 152 -12.90 8.71 -19.60
CA PHE A 152 -12.98 9.82 -18.66
C PHE A 152 -12.59 9.40 -17.23
N ASN A 153 -13.13 8.28 -16.74
CA ASN A 153 -12.79 7.77 -15.40
C ASN A 153 -11.30 7.42 -15.29
N ILE A 154 -10.70 6.80 -16.32
CA ILE A 154 -9.26 6.54 -16.38
C ILE A 154 -8.47 7.85 -16.21
N GLN A 155 -8.79 8.87 -17.01
CA GLN A 155 -8.14 10.18 -16.93
C GLN A 155 -8.33 10.84 -15.55
N PHE A 156 -9.54 10.78 -15.00
CA PHE A 156 -9.86 11.32 -13.68
C PHE A 156 -9.01 10.68 -12.57
N TYR A 157 -8.96 9.33 -12.51
CA TYR A 157 -8.19 8.64 -11.48
C TYR A 157 -6.68 8.85 -11.65
N GLN A 158 -6.17 8.88 -12.89
CA GLN A 158 -4.77 9.24 -13.17
C GLN A 158 -4.42 10.64 -12.65
N SER A 159 -5.26 11.63 -12.92
CA SER A 159 -5.07 13.02 -12.45
C SER A 159 -5.11 13.11 -10.92
N LYS A 160 -5.99 12.34 -10.27
CA LYS A 160 -6.08 12.30 -8.80
C LYS A 160 -4.83 11.67 -8.17
N ILE A 161 -4.35 10.55 -8.71
CA ILE A 161 -3.09 9.93 -8.26
C ILE A 161 -1.92 10.91 -8.43
N TYR A 162 -1.81 11.54 -9.59
CA TYR A 162 -0.78 12.54 -9.86
C TYR A 162 -0.85 13.72 -8.87
N SER A 163 -2.04 14.26 -8.60
CA SER A 163 -2.23 15.33 -7.64
C SER A 163 -1.81 14.94 -6.21
N MET A 164 -2.10 13.70 -5.79
CA MET A 164 -1.64 13.16 -4.51
C MET A 164 -0.12 13.02 -4.45
N GLN A 165 0.51 12.59 -5.55
CA GLN A 165 1.96 12.47 -5.68
C GLN A 165 2.71 13.79 -5.51
N ILE A 166 2.17 14.89 -6.02
CA ILE A 166 2.87 16.20 -6.00
C ILE A 166 2.55 17.07 -4.77
N SER A 167 1.53 16.73 -3.97
CA SER A 167 1.07 17.56 -2.85
C SER A 167 1.67 17.10 -1.50
N ASN A 168 1.05 16.12 -0.83
CA ASN A 168 1.54 15.53 0.41
C ASN A 168 1.60 14.01 0.28
N TYR A 169 2.59 13.55 -0.48
CA TYR A 169 2.67 12.16 -0.90
C TYR A 169 2.70 11.14 0.24
N PRO A 170 3.54 11.28 1.28
CA PRO A 170 3.59 10.31 2.36
C PRO A 170 2.23 10.17 3.05
N ARG A 171 1.53 11.28 3.29
CA ARG A 171 0.18 11.23 3.86
C ARG A 171 -0.78 10.38 3.05
N TYR A 172 -0.86 10.59 1.73
CA TYR A 172 -1.80 9.85 0.88
C TYR A 172 -1.38 8.39 0.63
N LEU A 173 -0.08 8.10 0.70
CA LEU A 173 0.45 6.75 0.63
C LEU A 173 0.06 5.94 1.87
N TYR A 174 0.35 6.48 3.06
CA TYR A 174 0.09 5.81 4.34
C TYR A 174 -1.36 5.94 4.82
N SER A 175 -2.22 6.72 4.15
CA SER A 175 -3.68 6.64 4.31
C SER A 175 -4.32 5.57 3.41
N GLY A 176 -3.57 5.00 2.46
CA GLY A 176 -4.08 4.04 1.48
C GLY A 176 -4.87 4.66 0.32
N THR A 177 -5.01 5.99 0.29
CA THR A 177 -5.81 6.69 -0.73
C THR A 177 -5.22 6.52 -2.13
N ILE A 178 -3.89 6.52 -2.26
CA ILE A 178 -3.24 6.27 -3.56
C ILE A 178 -3.55 4.87 -4.07
N THR A 179 -3.48 3.87 -3.18
CA THR A 179 -3.80 2.48 -3.49
C THR A 179 -5.26 2.36 -3.94
N GLU A 180 -6.20 2.94 -3.19
CA GLU A 180 -7.64 2.93 -3.54
C GLU A 180 -7.91 3.51 -4.93
N TYR A 181 -7.31 4.66 -5.25
CA TYR A 181 -7.47 5.28 -6.56
C TYR A 181 -6.82 4.46 -7.68
N ASN A 182 -5.70 3.79 -7.40
CA ASN A 182 -5.07 2.89 -8.34
C ASN A 182 -5.91 1.63 -8.60
N ASP A 183 -6.60 1.10 -7.59
CA ASP A 183 -7.51 -0.04 -7.79
C ASP A 183 -8.66 0.34 -8.72
N LYS A 184 -9.27 1.52 -8.51
CA LYS A 184 -10.32 2.04 -9.40
C LYS A 184 -9.79 2.25 -10.81
N LEU A 185 -8.59 2.85 -10.96
CA LEU A 185 -7.94 3.01 -12.26
C LEU A 185 -7.79 1.67 -12.99
N ASN A 186 -7.27 0.65 -12.30
CA ASN A 186 -7.10 -0.70 -12.86
C ASN A 186 -8.44 -1.32 -13.27
N GLU A 187 -9.49 -1.17 -12.46
CA GLU A 187 -10.84 -1.64 -12.78
C GLU A 187 -11.34 -1.05 -14.11
N TYR A 188 -11.18 0.26 -14.31
CA TYR A 188 -11.61 0.92 -15.55
C TYR A 188 -10.72 0.54 -16.75
N GLN A 189 -9.41 0.34 -16.56
CA GLN A 189 -8.53 -0.17 -17.62
C GLN A 189 -8.93 -1.57 -18.09
N ILE A 190 -9.32 -2.46 -17.16
CA ILE A 190 -9.85 -3.78 -17.48
C ILE A 190 -11.15 -3.68 -18.29
N LYS A 191 -12.09 -2.81 -17.86
CA LYS A 191 -13.34 -2.56 -18.61
C LYS A 191 -13.07 -2.08 -20.03
N LEU A 192 -12.12 -1.16 -20.22
CA LEU A 192 -11.77 -0.67 -21.55
C LEU A 192 -11.22 -1.78 -22.45
N ASN A 193 -10.33 -2.64 -21.91
CA ASN A 193 -9.77 -3.78 -22.64
C ASN A 193 -10.83 -4.83 -23.03
N GLN A 194 -11.86 -5.01 -22.20
CA GLN A 194 -12.98 -5.90 -22.52
C GLN A 194 -13.89 -5.35 -23.63
N LEU A 195 -13.98 -4.03 -23.79
CA LEU A 195 -14.71 -3.40 -24.90
C LEU A 195 -13.93 -3.48 -26.21
N THR A 196 -12.60 -3.35 -26.18
CA THR A 196 -11.77 -3.40 -27.39
C THR A 196 -11.61 -4.80 -27.95
N THR A 197 -11.74 -5.84 -27.13
CA THR A 197 -11.64 -7.26 -27.56
C THR A 197 -12.96 -7.84 -28.08
N LYS A 198 -14.06 -7.10 -27.96
CA LYS A 198 -15.39 -7.51 -28.44
C LYS A 198 -15.78 -6.93 -29.81
N ASN A 199 -14.97 -6.02 -30.36
CA ASN A 199 -15.16 -5.41 -31.67
C ASN A 199 -14.08 -5.89 -32.65
#